data_AF-A0A849ESQ9-F1
#
_entry.id   AF-A0A849ESQ9-F1
#
_cell.length_a   1.000
_cell.length_b   1.000
_cell.length_c   1.000
_cell.angle_alpha   90.00
_cell.angle_beta   90.00
_cell.angle_gamma   90.00
#
_symmetry.space_group_name_H-M   'P 1'
#
loop_
_entity.id
_entity.type
_entity.pdbx_description
1 polymer ?
#
loop_
_entity_poly.entity_id
_entity_poly.type
_entity_poly.pdbx_seq_one_letter_code
_entity_poly.pdbx_strand_id
1 'polypeptide(L)'
;ILADQQGLEARYTPQGIQLTLDEALLFPSARAQLTGEGLAMLEQISRAIKPLNRHIRVVGHTDDRPIRSRRFASNWELSAARAVSVVAFFIQQGGIAPTRLSAAGYGASRPRAPNDTPGNRARNRRVEIILGQPLVMDVNVKHNEGHEPVRVR
;
A
#
# COMPACT_ATOMS: atom_id res chain seq x y z
N ILE A 1 2.02 -11.13 -15.89
CA ILE A 1 2.72 -11.14 -14.59
C ILE A 1 4.14 -10.73 -14.88
N LEU A 2 4.70 -9.72 -14.18
CA LEU A 2 6.04 -9.20 -14.47
C LEU A 2 7.14 -9.99 -13.75
N ALA A 3 6.82 -10.51 -12.57
CA ALA A 3 7.66 -11.39 -11.78
C ALA A 3 6.80 -12.07 -10.70
N ASP A 4 7.10 -13.32 -10.40
CA ASP A 4 6.61 -14.07 -9.23
C ASP A 4 7.83 -14.72 -8.58
N GLN A 5 8.22 -14.22 -7.41
CA GLN A 5 9.31 -14.77 -6.62
C GLN A 5 8.93 -14.72 -5.14
N GLN A 6 8.96 -15.89 -4.48
CA GLN A 6 8.84 -16.00 -3.02
C GLN A 6 7.65 -15.24 -2.40
N GLY A 7 6.45 -15.34 -3.01
CA GLY A 7 5.23 -14.69 -2.51
C GLY A 7 5.17 -13.16 -2.70
N LEU A 8 6.04 -12.62 -3.55
CA LEU A 8 5.93 -11.28 -4.13
C LEU A 8 5.53 -11.38 -5.60
N GLU A 9 4.45 -10.70 -5.95
CA GLU A 9 3.95 -10.61 -7.33
C GLU A 9 3.83 -9.16 -7.80
N ALA A 10 4.30 -8.87 -9.01
CA ALA A 10 4.14 -7.56 -9.64
C ALA A 10 3.22 -7.58 -10.88
N ARG A 11 2.26 -6.65 -10.93
CA ARG A 11 1.33 -6.47 -12.06
C ARG A 11 1.17 -5.00 -12.45
N TYR A 12 1.00 -4.74 -13.75
CA TYR A 12 0.44 -3.47 -14.23
C TYR A 12 -1.09 -3.51 -14.09
N THR A 13 -1.66 -2.41 -13.60
CA THR A 13 -3.10 -2.22 -13.43
C THR A 13 -3.49 -0.83 -13.95
N PRO A 14 -4.78 -0.54 -14.19
CA PRO A 14 -5.23 0.82 -14.52
C PRO A 14 -4.87 1.87 -13.45
N GLN A 15 -4.62 1.44 -12.21
CA GLN A 15 -4.24 2.30 -11.09
C GLN A 15 -2.72 2.54 -11.01
N GLY A 16 -1.92 1.88 -11.86
CA GLY A 16 -0.46 1.92 -11.85
C GLY A 16 0.17 0.54 -11.60
N ILE A 17 1.33 0.51 -10.95
CA ILE A 17 2.04 -0.74 -10.64
C ILE A 17 1.55 -1.26 -9.29
N GLN A 18 1.09 -2.50 -9.25
CA GLN A 18 0.67 -3.16 -8.02
C GLN A 18 1.64 -4.27 -7.66
N LEU A 19 2.27 -4.14 -6.50
CA LEU A 19 3.01 -5.20 -5.84
C LEU A 19 2.07 -5.89 -4.85
N THR A 20 2.00 -7.21 -4.90
CA THR A 20 1.22 -8.03 -3.97
C THR A 20 2.17 -8.89 -3.17
N LEU A 21 2.10 -8.81 -1.86
CA LEU A 21 2.93 -9.58 -0.94
C LEU A 21 2.05 -10.47 -0.09
N ASP A 22 2.40 -11.75 -0.01
CA ASP A 22 1.78 -12.65 0.94
C ASP A 22 2.00 -12.13 2.37
N GLU A 23 0.93 -12.13 3.17
CA GLU A 23 0.98 -11.63 4.56
C GLU A 23 2.08 -12.32 5.38
N ALA A 24 2.26 -13.63 5.17
CA ALA A 24 3.16 -14.47 5.96
C ALA A 24 4.63 -14.06 5.83
N LEU A 25 5.01 -13.36 4.75
CA LEU A 25 6.35 -12.81 4.58
C LEU A 25 6.60 -11.59 5.46
N LEU A 26 5.53 -10.84 5.76
CA LEU A 26 5.61 -9.55 6.42
C LEU A 26 5.29 -9.65 7.92
N PHE A 27 4.36 -10.52 8.31
CA PHE A 27 3.79 -10.53 9.65
C PHE A 27 3.66 -11.95 10.20
N PRO A 28 3.84 -12.12 11.52
CA PRO A 28 3.32 -13.29 12.20
C PRO A 28 1.78 -13.32 12.17
N SER A 29 1.22 -14.52 12.32
CA SER A 29 -0.22 -14.73 12.37
C SER A 29 -0.89 -13.81 13.42
N ALA A 30 -1.99 -13.16 13.03
CA ALA A 30 -2.79 -12.24 13.84
C ALA A 30 -2.02 -11.06 14.46
N ARG A 31 -0.83 -10.72 13.96
CA ARG A 31 -0.05 -9.55 14.39
C ARG A 31 0.10 -8.54 13.27
N ALA A 32 0.33 -7.28 13.65
CA ALA A 32 0.66 -6.18 12.74
C ALA A 32 2.11 -5.69 12.90
N GLN A 33 2.94 -6.40 13.67
CA GLN A 33 4.36 -6.08 13.81
C GLN A 33 5.14 -6.84 12.75
N LEU A 34 5.97 -6.10 12.00
CA LEU A 34 6.78 -6.65 10.91
C LEU A 34 7.81 -7.65 11.44
N THR A 35 8.01 -8.74 10.70
CA THR A 35 9.11 -9.70 10.94
C THR A 35 10.44 -9.13 10.47
N GLY A 36 11.57 -9.71 10.91
CA GLY A 36 12.89 -9.33 10.39
C GLY A 36 13.01 -9.51 8.87
N GLU A 37 12.47 -10.62 8.36
CA GLU A 37 12.39 -10.89 6.91
C GLU A 37 11.53 -9.86 6.18
N GLY A 38 10.38 -9.50 6.76
CA GLY A 38 9.50 -8.48 6.23
C GLY A 38 10.16 -7.10 6.16
N LEU A 39 10.94 -6.73 7.18
CA LEU A 39 11.72 -5.48 7.18
C LEU A 39 12.76 -5.48 6.05
N ALA A 40 13.52 -6.57 5.87
CA ALA A 40 14.51 -6.68 4.81
C ALA A 40 13.88 -6.62 3.41
N MET A 41 12.72 -7.25 3.22
CA MET A 41 11.97 -7.19 1.97
C MET A 41 11.46 -5.77 1.67
N LEU A 42 10.87 -5.10 2.67
CA LEU A 42 10.38 -3.74 2.51
C LEU A 42 11.53 -2.74 2.27
N GLU A 43 12.73 -3.00 2.79
CA GLU A 43 13.92 -2.20 2.50
C GLU A 43 14.31 -2.28 1.01
N GLN A 44 14.31 -3.49 0.43
CA GLN A 44 14.55 -3.68 -1.00
C GLN A 44 13.50 -2.96 -1.86
N ILE A 45 12.21 -3.09 -1.49
CA ILE A 45 11.12 -2.39 -2.16
C ILE A 45 11.30 -0.87 -2.04
N SER A 46 11.65 -0.37 -0.85
CA SER A 46 11.86 1.08 -0.62
C SER A 46 12.92 1.65 -1.54
N ARG A 47 14.05 0.96 -1.69
CA ARG A 47 15.13 1.38 -2.61
C ARG A 47 14.66 1.46 -4.06
N ALA A 48 13.81 0.52 -4.50
CA ALA A 48 13.27 0.50 -5.86
C ALA A 48 12.22 1.60 -6.11
N ILE A 49 11.33 1.87 -5.15
CA ILE A 49 10.17 2.76 -5.36
C ILE A 49 10.43 4.22 -4.97
N LYS A 50 11.42 4.48 -4.10
CA LYS A 50 11.76 5.84 -3.65
C LYS A 50 12.08 6.79 -4.82
N PRO A 51 12.91 6.42 -5.82
CA PRO A 51 13.27 7.30 -6.93
C PRO A 51 12.12 7.59 -7.91
N LEU A 52 11.06 6.78 -7.92
CA LEU A 52 9.99 6.88 -8.92
C LEU A 52 9.05 8.07 -8.72
N ASN A 53 9.15 8.78 -7.60
CA ASN A 53 8.34 9.96 -7.24
C ASN A 53 6.83 9.81 -7.52
N ARG A 54 6.25 8.68 -7.11
CA ARG A 54 4.81 8.36 -7.24
C ARG A 54 4.10 8.39 -5.90
N HIS A 55 2.78 8.60 -5.94
CA HIS A 55 1.90 8.25 -4.82
C HIS A 55 1.93 6.74 -4.58
N ILE A 56 1.97 6.34 -3.32
CA ILE A 56 2.06 4.96 -2.86
C ILE A 56 0.90 4.70 -1.91
N ARG A 57 0.02 3.78 -2.28
CA ARG A 57 -1.07 3.32 -1.42
C ARG A 57 -0.77 1.90 -0.95
N VAL A 58 -0.77 1.70 0.36
CA VAL A 58 -0.63 0.39 0.99
C VAL A 58 -2.00 -0.09 1.43
N VAL A 59 -2.34 -1.32 1.08
CA VAL A 59 -3.65 -1.91 1.37
C VAL A 59 -3.48 -3.26 2.06
N GLY A 60 -4.06 -3.43 3.24
CA GLY A 60 -4.11 -4.70 3.95
C GLY A 60 -5.38 -5.49 3.67
N HIS A 61 -5.25 -6.81 3.60
CA HIS A 61 -6.36 -7.75 3.45
C HIS A 61 -6.22 -8.96 4.40
N THR A 62 -7.35 -9.59 4.72
CA THR A 62 -7.41 -10.85 5.47
C THR A 62 -8.17 -11.91 4.69
N ASP A 63 -8.18 -13.14 5.19
CA ASP A 63 -9.23 -14.10 4.85
C ASP A 63 -10.53 -13.81 5.64
N ASP A 64 -11.52 -14.67 5.49
CA ASP A 64 -12.84 -14.56 6.14
C ASP A 64 -12.87 -15.06 7.58
N ARG A 65 -11.78 -15.63 8.11
CA ARG A 65 -11.78 -16.13 9.48
C ARG A 65 -11.87 -14.95 10.44
N PRO A 66 -12.87 -14.91 11.33
CA PRO A 66 -13.02 -13.79 12.25
C PRO A 66 -11.81 -13.69 13.17
N ILE A 67 -11.21 -12.51 13.24
CA ILE A 67 -10.22 -12.19 14.27
C ILE A 67 -10.89 -11.38 15.36
N ARG A 68 -10.72 -11.86 16.58
CA ARG A 68 -11.02 -11.16 17.83
C ARG A 68 -9.88 -11.43 18.79
N SER A 69 -9.04 -10.43 18.98
CA SER A 69 -7.92 -10.48 19.91
C SER A 69 -8.00 -9.27 20.84
N ARG A 70 -7.21 -9.28 21.92
CA ARG A 70 -7.08 -8.11 22.80
C ARG A 70 -6.65 -6.84 22.05
N ARG A 71 -5.96 -6.97 20.92
CA ARG A 71 -5.39 -5.85 20.15
C ARG A 71 -6.21 -5.43 18.94
N PHE A 72 -7.00 -6.33 18.37
CA PHE A 72 -7.81 -6.10 17.17
C PHE A 72 -9.17 -6.77 17.35
N ALA A 73 -10.23 -5.98 17.30
CA ALA A 73 -11.60 -6.45 17.44
C ALA A 73 -12.18 -7.01 16.14
N SER A 74 -11.54 -6.75 15.00
CA SER A 74 -12.01 -7.20 13.68
C SER A 74 -10.88 -7.37 12.65
N ASN A 75 -11.21 -8.07 11.57
CA ASN A 75 -10.35 -8.15 10.38
C ASN A 75 -10.11 -6.78 9.73
N TRP A 76 -11.07 -5.86 9.84
CA TRP A 76 -10.90 -4.48 9.37
C TRP A 76 -9.75 -3.80 10.12
N GLU A 77 -9.78 -3.83 11.45
CA GLU A 77 -8.73 -3.24 12.29
C GLU A 77 -7.36 -3.88 12.03
N LEU A 78 -7.29 -5.22 11.98
CA LEU A 78 -6.01 -5.89 11.73
C LEU A 78 -5.43 -5.50 10.37
N SER A 79 -6.25 -5.52 9.32
CA SER A 79 -5.79 -5.20 7.97
C SER A 79 -5.32 -3.75 7.85
N ALA A 80 -6.04 -2.79 8.45
CA ALA A 80 -5.66 -1.39 8.49
C ALA A 80 -4.37 -1.19 9.29
N ALA A 81 -4.24 -1.82 10.45
CA ALA A 81 -3.04 -1.76 11.27
C ALA A 81 -1.80 -2.29 10.54
N ARG A 82 -1.93 -3.39 9.79
CA ARG A 82 -0.84 -3.93 8.96
C ARG A 82 -0.42 -2.97 7.87
N ALA A 83 -1.37 -2.36 7.16
CA ALA A 83 -1.07 -1.35 6.16
C ALA A 83 -0.34 -0.14 6.77
N VAL A 84 -0.78 0.32 7.95
CA VAL A 84 -0.13 1.39 8.70
C VAL A 84 1.30 1.03 9.10
N SER A 85 1.55 -0.20 9.56
CA SER A 85 2.92 -0.65 9.90
C SER A 85 3.88 -0.58 8.71
N VAL A 86 3.42 -0.94 7.51
CA VAL A 86 4.23 -0.84 6.28
C VAL A 86 4.46 0.62 5.89
N VAL A 87 3.43 1.48 5.99
CA VAL A 87 3.59 2.93 5.75
C VAL A 87 4.58 3.54 6.74
N ALA A 88 4.47 3.21 8.02
CA ALA A 88 5.39 3.69 9.05
C ALA A 88 6.83 3.27 8.75
N PHE A 89 7.04 2.03 8.29
CA PHE A 89 8.35 1.57 7.83
C PHE A 89 8.86 2.40 6.64
N PHE A 90 8.04 2.62 5.61
CA PHE A 90 8.43 3.41 4.45
C PHE A 90 8.80 4.86 4.79
N ILE A 91 8.16 5.44 5.80
CA ILE A 91 8.51 6.77 6.31
C ILE A 91 9.84 6.72 7.08
N GLN A 92 9.91 5.88 8.12
CA GLN A 92 10.99 5.91 9.11
C GLN A 92 12.31 5.34 8.59
N GLN A 93 12.23 4.27 7.79
CA GLN A 93 13.39 3.52 7.31
C GLN A 93 13.54 3.61 5.79
N GLY A 94 12.41 3.60 5.06
CA GLY A 94 12.42 3.72 3.60
C GLY A 94 12.78 5.13 3.09
N GLY A 95 12.66 6.15 3.95
CA GLY A 95 12.92 7.55 3.59
C GLY A 95 11.99 8.07 2.48
N ILE A 96 10.75 7.57 2.44
CA ILE A 96 9.70 8.02 1.52
C ILE A 96 8.91 9.13 2.21
N ALA A 97 8.73 10.25 1.53
CA ALA A 97 8.00 11.40 2.08
C ALA A 97 6.56 10.99 2.50
N PRO A 98 6.11 11.35 3.72
CA PRO A 98 4.76 11.00 4.19
C PRO A 98 3.63 11.47 3.26
N THR A 99 3.81 12.61 2.58
CA THR A 99 2.87 13.15 1.60
C THR A 99 2.61 12.24 0.40
N ARG A 100 3.49 11.27 0.15
CA ARG A 100 3.34 10.26 -0.91
C ARG A 100 2.53 9.05 -0.47
N LEU A 101 2.29 8.87 0.82
CA LEU A 101 1.85 7.60 1.38
C LEU A 101 0.40 7.65 1.87
N SER A 102 -0.32 6.55 1.66
CA SER A 102 -1.63 6.31 2.25
C SER A 102 -1.78 4.85 2.66
N ALA A 103 -2.59 4.59 3.69
CA ALA A 103 -2.91 3.25 4.16
C ALA A 103 -4.41 2.99 4.08
N ALA A 104 -4.81 1.78 3.72
CA ALA A 104 -6.18 1.30 3.80
C ALA A 104 -6.20 -0.16 4.29
N GLY A 105 -7.29 -0.55 4.95
CA GLY A 105 -7.57 -1.95 5.27
C GLY A 105 -8.94 -2.31 4.73
N TYR A 106 -9.08 -3.46 4.09
CA TYR A 106 -10.38 -3.94 3.60
C TYR A 106 -10.91 -5.16 4.37
N GLY A 107 -10.16 -5.67 5.35
CA GLY A 107 -10.45 -6.95 5.99
C GLY A 107 -10.67 -8.05 4.95
N ALA A 108 -11.75 -8.81 5.11
CA ALA A 108 -12.16 -9.90 4.22
C ALA A 108 -13.00 -9.45 3.01
N SER A 109 -13.36 -8.16 2.91
CA SER A 109 -14.41 -7.68 1.98
C SER A 109 -14.01 -7.70 0.49
N ARG A 110 -12.72 -7.88 0.20
CA ARG A 110 -12.16 -7.94 -1.15
C ARG A 110 -11.30 -9.19 -1.33
N PRO A 111 -11.91 -10.40 -1.40
CA PRO A 111 -11.17 -11.63 -1.63
C PRO A 111 -10.66 -11.69 -3.08
N ARG A 112 -9.46 -12.25 -3.27
CA ARG A 112 -8.92 -12.59 -4.59
C ARG A 112 -9.31 -13.99 -5.05
N ALA A 113 -9.65 -14.86 -4.10
CA ALA A 113 -10.12 -16.22 -4.34
C ALA A 113 -11.24 -16.57 -3.33
N PRO A 114 -12.12 -17.54 -3.63
CA PRO A 114 -13.13 -18.00 -2.67
C PRO A 114 -12.51 -18.44 -1.35
N ASN A 115 -13.12 -18.17 -0.19
CA ASN A 115 -12.56 -18.57 1.11
C ASN A 115 -12.85 -20.05 1.48
N ASP A 116 -12.99 -20.93 0.49
CA ASP A 116 -13.34 -22.34 0.65
C ASP A 116 -12.16 -23.21 1.11
N THR A 117 -10.96 -22.97 0.56
CA THR A 117 -9.77 -23.79 0.80
C THR A 117 -8.70 -23.04 1.61
N PRO A 118 -7.82 -23.77 2.34
CA PRO A 118 -6.68 -23.15 3.01
C PRO A 118 -5.76 -22.37 2.06
N GLY A 119 -5.56 -22.89 0.85
CA GLY A 119 -4.75 -22.24 -0.19
C GLY A 119 -5.37 -20.93 -0.67
N ASN A 120 -6.68 -20.90 -0.93
CA ASN A 120 -7.34 -19.67 -1.35
C ASN A 120 -7.38 -18.63 -0.22
N ARG A 121 -7.60 -19.05 1.03
CA ARG A 121 -7.49 -18.15 2.19
C ARG A 121 -6.09 -17.55 2.31
N ALA A 122 -5.03 -18.32 2.04
CA ALA A 122 -3.66 -17.79 2.00
C ALA A 122 -3.50 -16.68 0.95
N ARG A 123 -4.02 -16.87 -0.27
CA ARG A 123 -4.01 -15.84 -1.31
C ARG A 123 -4.80 -14.58 -0.95
N ASN A 124 -5.81 -14.70 -0.09
CA ASN A 124 -6.60 -13.55 0.39
C ASN A 124 -5.87 -12.75 1.47
N ARG A 125 -4.99 -13.40 2.25
CA ARG A 125 -4.13 -12.77 3.25
C ARG A 125 -2.91 -12.15 2.57
N ARG A 126 -3.03 -10.88 2.17
CA ARG A 126 -1.97 -10.15 1.48
C ARG A 126 -1.88 -8.68 1.89
N VAL A 127 -0.77 -8.06 1.51
CA VAL A 127 -0.61 -6.61 1.43
C VAL A 127 -0.41 -6.22 -0.03
N GLU A 128 -1.11 -5.19 -0.48
CA GLU A 128 -0.94 -4.61 -1.81
C GLU A 128 -0.25 -3.24 -1.68
N ILE A 129 0.83 -3.03 -2.43
CA ILE A 129 1.51 -1.73 -2.54
C ILE A 129 1.29 -1.23 -3.96
N ILE A 130 0.52 -0.15 -4.09
CA ILE A 130 0.09 0.40 -5.37
C ILE A 130 0.85 1.70 -5.61
N LEU A 131 1.69 1.70 -6.64
CA LEU A 131 2.38 2.88 -7.14
C LEU A 131 1.50 3.54 -8.19
N GLY A 132 0.87 4.64 -7.80
CA GLY A 132 -0.08 5.39 -8.60
C GLY A 132 0.57 6.28 -9.66
N GLN A 133 -0.17 7.33 -10.02
CA GLN A 133 0.31 8.36 -10.93
C GLN A 133 1.60 9.02 -10.39
N PRO A 134 2.51 9.45 -11.28
CA PRO A 134 3.63 10.31 -10.89
C PRO A 134 3.11 11.55 -10.17
N LEU A 135 3.85 12.00 -9.15
CA LEU A 135 3.63 13.33 -8.59
C LEU A 135 3.94 14.34 -9.68
N VAL A 136 2.94 15.12 -10.10
CA VAL A 136 3.17 16.27 -10.97
C VAL A 136 3.96 17.27 -10.13
N MET A 137 5.16 17.65 -10.57
CA MET A 137 5.83 18.82 -9.99
C MET A 137 4.93 20.01 -10.33
N ASP A 138 4.52 20.79 -9.33
CA ASP A 138 3.79 22.04 -9.58
C ASP A 138 4.63 22.91 -10.52
N VAL A 139 4.30 22.89 -11.82
CA VAL A 139 4.84 23.84 -12.76
C VAL A 139 4.25 25.16 -12.33
N ASN A 140 5.10 26.04 -11.80
CA ASN A 140 4.75 27.37 -11.38
C ASN A 140 4.13 28.13 -12.57
N VAL A 141 2.80 28.05 -12.71
CA VAL A 141 2.05 28.81 -13.71
C VAL A 141 2.09 30.25 -13.24
N LYS A 142 3.13 30.99 -13.66
CA LYS A 142 3.15 32.45 -13.53
C LYS A 142 1.87 32.98 -14.19
N HIS A 143 0.89 33.34 -13.38
CA HIS A 143 -0.28 34.09 -13.82
C HIS A 143 0.23 35.45 -14.31
N ASN A 144 0.37 35.60 -15.61
CA ASN A 144 0.64 36.89 -16.23
C ASN A 144 -0.73 37.55 -16.48
N GLU A 145 -1.35 38.05 -15.42
CA GLU A 145 -2.58 38.84 -15.52
C GLU A 145 -2.23 40.25 -15.99
N GLY A 146 -2.21 40.43 -17.32
CA GLY A 146 -2.30 41.73 -17.95
C GLY A 146 -3.67 42.34 -17.65
N HIS A 147 -3.75 43.13 -16.58
CA HIS A 147 -4.92 43.95 -16.29
C HIS A 147 -4.90 45.19 -17.18
N GLU A 148 -5.76 45.24 -18.20
CA GLU A 148 -6.27 46.52 -18.69
C GLU A 148 -7.50 46.93 -17.85
N PRO A 149 -7.60 48.20 -17.41
CA PRO A 149 -8.74 48.65 -16.63
C PRO A 149 -9.98 48.80 -17.54
N VAL A 150 -11.04 48.06 -17.20
CA VAL A 150 -12.37 48.23 -17.81
C VAL A 150 -12.91 49.61 -17.45
N ARG A 151 -12.98 50.52 -18.42
CA ARG A 151 -13.69 51.80 -18.28
C ARG A 151 -15.20 51.54 -18.31
N VAL A 152 -15.85 51.74 -17.17
CA VAL A 152 -17.31 51.75 -17.07
C VAL A 152 -17.81 53.10 -17.63
N ARG A 153 -18.73 53.03 -18.60
CA ARG A 153 -19.54 54.18 -19.05
C ARG A 153 -20.81 54.28 -18.22
#